data_AF-A0A2D5GYT4-F1
#
_entry.id   AF-A0A2D5GYT4-F1
#
_cell.length_a   1.000
_cell.length_b   1.000
_cell.length_c   1.000
_cell.angle_alpha   90.00
_cell.angle_beta   90.00
_cell.angle_gamma   90.00
#
_symmetry.space_group_name_H-M   'P 1'
#
loop_
_entity.id
_entity.type
_entity.pdbx_description
1 polymer ?
#
loop_
_entity_poly.entity_id
_entity_poly.type
_entity_poly.pdbx_seq_one_letter_code
_entity_poly.pdbx_strand_id
1 'polypeptide(L)'
;MTVAEIITQLEELGSESTKRILMNHGASEPVFGVKIADLKVLQKQIKTDYQLALDLYDTGNYDAQYLAGLIADADRMTKTDLRRWLSKANCITHCGTVVAAVTAESRYGIELAREWIAARQEAKAQTGWTTVSNLVSIKSDADL
;
A
#
# COMPACT_ATOMS: atom_id res chain seq x y z
N MET A 1 -19.09 2.57 -1.73
CA MET A 1 -18.86 2.01 -0.38
C MET A 1 -18.09 3.06 0.41
N THR A 2 -18.48 3.30 1.65
CA THR A 2 -17.81 4.26 2.54
C THR A 2 -16.67 3.57 3.31
N VAL A 3 -15.75 4.36 3.88
CA VAL A 3 -14.69 3.85 4.76
C VAL A 3 -15.26 3.07 5.94
N ALA A 4 -16.34 3.58 6.56
CA ALA A 4 -16.97 2.92 7.71
C ALA A 4 -17.51 1.54 7.34
N GLU A 5 -18.26 1.43 6.22
CA GLU A 5 -18.77 0.16 5.73
C GLU A 5 -17.65 -0.84 5.41
N ILE A 6 -16.55 -0.37 4.83
CA ILE A 6 -15.39 -1.22 4.50
C ILE A 6 -14.69 -1.69 5.77
N ILE A 7 -14.46 -0.80 6.75
CA ILE A 7 -13.81 -1.18 8.00
C ILE A 7 -14.63 -2.25 8.74
N THR A 8 -15.95 -2.11 8.80
CA THR A 8 -16.82 -3.14 9.38
C THR A 8 -16.68 -4.48 8.64
N GLN A 9 -16.67 -4.47 7.31
CA GLN A 9 -16.49 -5.71 6.53
C GLN A 9 -15.10 -6.33 6.73
N LEU A 10 -14.04 -5.51 6.80
CA LEU A 10 -12.70 -6.00 7.05
C LEU A 10 -12.57 -6.63 8.44
N GLU A 11 -13.24 -6.05 9.44
CA GLU A 11 -13.29 -6.62 10.79
C GLU A 11 -13.99 -7.98 10.81
N GLU A 12 -15.14 -8.12 10.12
CA GLU A 12 -15.88 -9.38 9.99
C GLU A 12 -15.09 -10.47 9.24
N LEU A 13 -14.28 -10.10 8.26
CA LEU A 13 -13.43 -11.01 7.49
C LEU A 13 -12.11 -11.35 8.22
N GLY A 14 -11.80 -10.65 9.31
CA GLY A 14 -10.59 -10.80 10.09
C GLY A 14 -10.48 -12.16 10.77
N SER A 15 -9.25 -12.58 11.06
CA SER A 15 -8.99 -13.84 11.79
C SER A 15 -7.73 -13.76 12.62
N GLU A 16 -7.80 -14.26 13.85
CA GLU A 16 -6.68 -14.24 14.82
C GLU A 16 -5.44 -15.01 14.33
N SER A 17 -5.64 -16.07 13.55
CA SER A 17 -4.54 -16.83 12.96
C SER A 17 -3.76 -16.00 11.93
N THR A 18 -4.46 -15.36 10.99
CA THR A 18 -3.86 -14.48 10.00
C THR A 18 -3.24 -13.25 10.66
N LYS A 19 -3.95 -12.62 11.59
CA LYS A 19 -3.46 -11.47 12.36
C LYS A 19 -2.12 -11.77 13.03
N ARG A 20 -2.01 -12.89 13.74
CA ARG A 20 -0.76 -13.33 14.38
C ARG A 20 0.38 -13.52 13.38
N ILE A 21 0.10 -14.08 12.20
CA ILE A 21 1.11 -14.23 11.14
C ILE A 21 1.58 -12.84 10.68
N LEU A 22 0.66 -11.92 10.39
CA LEU A 22 0.99 -10.56 9.94
C LEU A 22 1.79 -9.79 11.00
N MET A 23 1.43 -9.91 12.28
CA MET A 23 2.19 -9.30 13.38
C MET A 23 3.60 -9.89 13.51
N ASN A 24 3.77 -11.20 13.32
CA ASN A 24 5.11 -11.82 13.27
C ASN A 24 5.95 -11.29 12.09
N HIS A 25 5.31 -10.79 11.03
CA HIS A 25 5.93 -10.11 9.89
C HIS A 25 6.05 -8.57 10.08
N GLY A 26 5.84 -8.08 11.30
CA GLY A 26 6.08 -6.70 11.69
C GLY A 26 4.88 -5.76 11.59
N ALA A 27 3.67 -6.26 11.26
CA ALA A 27 2.47 -5.44 11.33
C ALA A 27 2.19 -4.98 12.77
N SER A 28 1.71 -3.75 12.92
CA SER A 28 1.35 -3.13 14.20
C SER A 28 -0.15 -2.86 14.26
N GLU A 29 -0.75 -2.94 15.45
CA GLU A 29 -2.17 -2.62 15.61
C GLU A 29 -2.49 -1.20 15.11
N PRO A 30 -3.66 -0.98 14.47
CA PRO A 30 -4.75 -1.96 14.29
C PRO A 30 -4.54 -2.94 13.12
N VAL A 31 -4.80 -4.22 13.35
CA VAL A 31 -4.80 -5.30 12.34
C VAL A 31 -5.98 -6.23 12.58
N PHE A 32 -6.78 -6.53 11.56
CA PHE A 32 -7.87 -7.50 11.61
C PHE A 32 -7.42 -8.89 11.15
N GLY A 33 -6.46 -8.97 10.24
CA GLY A 33 -5.95 -10.23 9.72
C GLY A 33 -6.84 -10.81 8.64
N VAL A 34 -7.08 -10.03 7.58
CA VAL A 34 -7.91 -10.39 6.44
C VAL A 34 -7.04 -11.10 5.39
N LYS A 35 -7.59 -12.15 4.77
CA LYS A 35 -6.88 -12.82 3.68
C LYS A 35 -6.89 -11.95 2.42
N ILE A 36 -5.78 -11.95 1.69
CA ILE A 36 -5.66 -11.21 0.41
C ILE A 36 -6.75 -11.62 -0.59
N ALA A 37 -7.20 -12.88 -0.58
CA ALA A 37 -8.29 -13.35 -1.44
C ALA A 37 -9.61 -12.59 -1.19
N ASP A 38 -9.94 -12.33 0.08
CA ASP A 38 -11.14 -11.59 0.47
C ASP A 38 -11.00 -10.09 0.16
N LEU A 39 -9.80 -9.53 0.36
CA LEU A 39 -9.49 -8.16 -0.09
C LEU A 39 -9.68 -7.99 -1.61
N LYS A 40 -9.32 -9.00 -2.41
CA LYS A 40 -9.54 -8.99 -3.86
C LYS A 40 -11.02 -9.06 -4.26
N VAL A 41 -11.88 -9.64 -3.42
CA VAL A 41 -13.34 -9.60 -3.64
C VAL A 41 -13.85 -8.18 -3.46
N LEU A 42 -13.45 -7.49 -2.38
CA LEU A 42 -13.77 -6.08 -2.14
C LEU A 42 -13.21 -5.19 -3.25
N GLN A 43 -11.95 -5.40 -3.66
CA GLN A 43 -11.34 -4.69 -4.78
C GLN A 43 -12.18 -4.79 -6.05
N LYS A 44 -12.73 -5.97 -6.39
CA LYS A 44 -13.57 -6.14 -7.60
C LYS A 44 -14.88 -5.35 -7.53
N GLN A 45 -15.44 -5.19 -6.32
CA GLN A 45 -16.67 -4.43 -6.10
C GLN A 45 -16.41 -2.93 -6.15
N ILE A 46 -15.35 -2.47 -5.49
CA ILE A 46 -14.98 -1.05 -5.38
C ILE A 46 -14.34 -0.54 -6.67
N LYS A 47 -13.47 -1.35 -7.27
CA LYS A 47 -12.56 -1.00 -8.38
C LYS A 47 -11.59 0.10 -7.94
N THR A 48 -11.11 0.91 -8.88
CA THR A 48 -10.22 2.04 -8.60
C THR A 48 -11.02 3.22 -8.05
N ASP A 49 -10.60 3.74 -6.89
CA ASP A 49 -11.17 4.94 -6.27
C ASP A 49 -10.07 5.70 -5.49
N TYR A 50 -9.65 6.84 -6.05
CA TYR A 50 -8.60 7.68 -5.49
C TYR A 50 -8.89 8.16 -4.07
N GLN A 51 -10.06 8.76 -3.82
CA GLN A 51 -10.33 9.39 -2.53
C GLN A 51 -10.52 8.32 -1.46
N LEU A 52 -11.22 7.23 -1.80
CA LEU A 52 -11.42 6.12 -0.89
C LEU A 52 -10.10 5.43 -0.53
N ALA A 53 -9.17 5.28 -1.48
CA ALA A 53 -7.83 4.76 -1.21
C ALA A 53 -7.10 5.63 -0.18
N LEU A 54 -7.10 6.95 -0.35
CA LEU A 54 -6.46 7.87 0.61
C LEU A 54 -7.09 7.76 2.00
N ASP A 55 -8.41 7.75 2.07
CA ASP A 55 -9.13 7.72 3.34
C ASP A 55 -8.95 6.38 4.07
N LEU A 56 -8.97 5.25 3.34
CA LEU A 56 -8.66 3.93 3.89
C LEU A 56 -7.21 3.85 4.39
N TYR A 57 -6.27 4.42 3.64
CA TYR A 57 -4.86 4.41 4.04
C TYR A 57 -4.65 5.16 5.36
N ASP A 58 -5.40 6.24 5.55
CA ASP A 58 -5.34 7.09 6.74
C ASP A 58 -5.87 6.45 8.01
N THR A 59 -6.63 5.35 7.92
CA THR A 59 -7.10 4.60 9.08
C THR A 59 -5.96 3.97 9.87
N GLY A 60 -4.78 3.76 9.25
CA GLY A 60 -3.63 3.10 9.86
C GLY A 60 -3.80 1.59 10.06
N ASN A 61 -4.98 1.04 9.76
CA ASN A 61 -5.23 -0.39 9.83
C ASN A 61 -4.52 -1.12 8.69
N TYR A 62 -3.76 -2.17 9.01
CA TYR A 62 -2.96 -2.89 8.03
C TYR A 62 -3.78 -3.39 6.83
N ASP A 63 -4.93 -4.02 7.08
CA ASP A 63 -5.79 -4.60 6.06
C ASP A 63 -6.45 -3.52 5.20
N ALA A 64 -6.85 -2.40 5.83
CA ALA A 64 -7.40 -1.24 5.13
C ALA A 64 -6.36 -0.54 4.26
N GLN A 65 -5.12 -0.37 4.75
CA GLN A 65 -4.03 0.16 3.96
C GLN A 65 -3.67 -0.78 2.79
N TYR A 66 -3.78 -2.09 2.98
CA TYR A 66 -3.55 -3.06 1.90
C TYR A 66 -4.62 -2.92 0.81
N LEU A 67 -5.89 -2.87 1.22
CA LEU A 67 -6.99 -2.63 0.29
C LEU A 67 -6.85 -1.28 -0.43
N ALA A 68 -6.44 -0.22 0.26
CA ALA A 68 -6.17 1.08 -0.34
C ALA A 68 -5.17 0.99 -1.50
N GLY A 69 -4.09 0.20 -1.34
CA GLY A 69 -3.14 -0.08 -2.42
C GLY A 69 -3.78 -0.76 -3.63
N LEU A 70 -4.69 -1.71 -3.40
CA LEU A 70 -5.38 -2.45 -4.46
C LEU A 70 -6.38 -1.59 -5.25
N ILE A 71 -6.92 -0.54 -4.64
CA ILE A 71 -7.93 0.35 -5.25
C ILE A 71 -7.37 1.72 -5.62
N ALA A 72 -6.07 1.95 -5.43
CA ALA A 72 -5.44 3.23 -5.69
C ALA A 72 -5.53 3.63 -7.17
N ASP A 73 -5.69 4.92 -7.43
CA ASP A 73 -5.53 5.51 -8.75
C ASP A 73 -4.12 6.12 -8.84
N ALA A 74 -3.14 5.31 -9.26
CA ALA A 74 -1.73 5.69 -9.29
C ALA A 74 -1.45 6.90 -10.20
N ASP A 75 -2.26 7.10 -11.26
CA ASP A 75 -2.12 8.26 -12.15
C ASP A 75 -2.51 9.56 -11.44
N ARG A 76 -3.47 9.51 -10.53
CA ARG A 76 -3.91 10.67 -9.74
C ARG A 76 -3.06 10.93 -8.48
N MET A 77 -2.30 9.94 -8.02
CA MET A 77 -1.41 10.10 -6.85
C MET A 77 -0.41 11.22 -7.05
N THR A 78 -0.28 12.11 -6.06
CA THR A 78 0.75 13.15 -6.02
C THR A 78 1.99 12.66 -5.27
N LYS A 79 3.13 13.35 -5.44
CA LYS A 79 4.32 13.09 -4.61
C LYS A 79 4.02 13.24 -3.11
N THR A 80 3.15 14.19 -2.76
CA THR A 80 2.73 14.40 -1.37
C THR A 80 1.97 13.20 -0.83
N ASP A 81 1.05 12.63 -1.62
CA ASP A 81 0.30 11.44 -1.25
C ASP A 81 1.24 10.24 -1.04
N LEU A 82 2.14 9.99 -1.99
CA LEU A 82 3.07 8.86 -1.94
C LEU A 82 4.08 8.98 -0.78
N ARG A 83 4.59 10.19 -0.51
CA ARG A 83 5.44 10.44 0.68
C ARG A 83 4.65 10.27 1.97
N ARG A 84 3.40 10.73 2.00
CA ARG A 84 2.50 10.56 3.15
C ARG A 84 2.23 9.08 3.41
N TRP A 85 1.98 8.31 2.36
CA TRP A 85 1.80 6.86 2.46
C TRP A 85 3.05 6.20 3.02
N LEU A 86 4.24 6.50 2.48
CA LEU A 86 5.50 5.99 3.03
C LEU A 86 5.69 6.32 4.52
N SER A 87 5.28 7.51 4.96
CA SER A 87 5.40 7.92 6.37
C SER A 87 4.39 7.24 7.31
N LYS A 88 3.25 6.79 6.77
CA LYS A 88 2.13 6.21 7.52
C LYS A 88 2.00 4.70 7.37
N ALA A 89 2.85 4.08 6.57
CA ALA A 89 2.82 2.64 6.34
C ALA A 89 2.92 1.89 7.67
N ASN A 90 1.99 0.94 7.88
CA ASN A 90 1.88 0.19 9.12
C ASN A 90 3.16 -0.59 9.48
N CYS A 91 3.86 -1.12 8.47
CA CYS A 91 5.14 -1.80 8.65
C CYS A 91 6.01 -1.77 7.38
N ILE A 92 7.28 -2.17 7.50
CA ILE A 92 8.22 -2.22 6.37
C ILE A 92 7.71 -3.11 5.23
N THR A 93 7.11 -4.25 5.57
CA THR A 93 6.47 -5.17 4.60
C THR A 93 5.37 -4.46 3.81
N HIS A 94 4.63 -3.56 4.45
CA HIS A 94 3.60 -2.75 3.81
C HIS A 94 4.19 -1.69 2.87
N CYS A 95 5.31 -1.06 3.25
CA CYS A 95 6.02 -0.13 2.35
C CYS A 95 6.41 -0.81 1.03
N GLY A 96 6.97 -2.02 1.09
CA GLY A 96 7.42 -2.74 -0.09
C GLY A 96 6.30 -3.30 -0.97
N THR A 97 5.15 -3.67 -0.38
CA THR A 97 4.05 -4.32 -1.13
C THR A 97 3.02 -3.33 -1.66
N VAL A 98 2.76 -2.22 -0.96
CA VAL A 98 1.72 -1.25 -1.33
C VAL A 98 2.33 0.04 -1.82
N VAL A 99 3.13 0.71 -0.98
CA VAL A 99 3.66 2.04 -1.33
C VAL A 99 4.56 1.97 -2.55
N ALA A 100 5.49 1.01 -2.60
CA ALA A 100 6.37 0.83 -3.74
C ALA A 100 5.63 0.42 -5.03
N ALA A 101 4.55 -0.37 -4.93
CA ALA A 101 3.76 -0.78 -6.09
C ALA A 101 3.02 0.42 -6.70
N VAL A 102 2.24 1.14 -5.89
CA VAL A 102 1.51 2.33 -6.34
C VAL A 102 2.46 3.44 -6.81
N THR A 103 3.62 3.59 -6.18
CA THR A 103 4.63 4.56 -6.61
C THR A 103 5.19 4.20 -7.99
N ALA A 104 5.49 2.93 -8.26
CA ALA A 104 6.01 2.48 -9.55
C ALA A 104 4.98 2.64 -10.68
N GLU A 105 3.71 2.43 -10.39
CA GLU A 105 2.61 2.64 -11.34
C GLU A 105 2.41 4.14 -11.65
N SER A 106 2.68 5.02 -10.67
CA SER A 106 2.54 6.47 -10.83
C SER A 106 3.56 7.08 -11.80
N ARG A 107 3.26 8.30 -12.25
CA ARG A 107 4.20 9.14 -13.03
C ARG A 107 5.47 9.56 -12.27
N TYR A 108 5.56 9.31 -10.96
CA TYR A 108 6.66 9.72 -10.10
C TYR A 108 7.60 8.58 -9.70
N GLY A 109 7.40 7.38 -10.25
CA GLY A 109 8.10 6.17 -9.84
C GLY A 109 9.62 6.33 -9.77
N ILE A 110 10.26 6.73 -10.87
CA ILE A 110 11.73 6.87 -10.95
C ILE A 110 12.23 7.97 -10.01
N GLU A 111 11.56 9.11 -9.99
CA GLU A 111 11.94 10.26 -9.17
C GLU A 111 11.93 9.91 -7.68
N LEU A 112 10.82 9.36 -7.19
CA LEU A 112 10.66 9.00 -5.79
C LEU A 112 11.50 7.78 -5.40
N ALA A 113 11.67 6.81 -6.29
CA ALA A 113 12.58 5.68 -6.04
C ALA A 113 14.01 6.17 -5.76
N ARG A 114 14.54 7.06 -6.61
CA ARG A 114 15.88 7.63 -6.44
C ARG A 114 16.00 8.46 -5.16
N GLU A 115 14.99 9.29 -4.86
CA GLU A 115 14.91 10.05 -3.61
C GLU A 115 14.99 9.12 -2.39
N TRP A 116 14.19 8.05 -2.39
CA TRP A 116 14.08 7.16 -1.25
C TRP A 116 15.32 6.27 -1.08
N ILE A 117 15.93 5.79 -2.17
CA ILE A 117 17.21 5.05 -2.14
C ILE A 117 18.31 5.88 -1.46
N ALA A 118 18.33 7.19 -1.70
CA ALA A 118 19.32 8.09 -1.09
C ALA A 118 19.03 8.41 0.40
N ALA A 119 17.89 8.00 0.94
CA ALA A 119 17.53 8.26 2.32
C ALA A 119 18.39 7.43 3.30
N ARG A 120 18.81 8.05 4.41
CA ARG A 120 19.54 7.35 5.49
C ARG A 120 18.70 6.33 6.25
N GLN A 121 17.36 6.47 6.20
CA GLN A 121 16.45 5.57 6.89
C GLN A 121 16.29 4.30 6.06
N GLU A 122 16.74 3.18 6.60
CA GLU A 122 16.79 1.88 5.90
C GLU A 122 15.44 1.49 5.28
N ALA A 123 14.33 1.61 6.03
CA ALA A 123 12.99 1.31 5.53
C ALA A 123 12.61 2.15 4.29
N LYS A 124 13.03 3.42 4.24
CA LYS A 124 12.80 4.28 3.07
C LYS A 124 13.67 3.84 1.90
N ALA A 125 14.96 3.60 2.14
CA ALA A 125 15.87 3.11 1.11
C ALA A 125 15.41 1.78 0.51
N GLN A 126 14.98 0.84 1.36
CA GLN A 126 14.40 -0.43 0.93
C GLN A 126 13.16 -0.22 0.06
N THR A 127 12.25 0.69 0.44
CA THR A 127 11.07 1.02 -0.38
C THR A 127 11.46 1.58 -1.75
N GLY A 128 12.48 2.43 -1.79
CA GLY A 128 13.02 2.95 -3.05
C GLY A 128 13.54 1.83 -3.95
N TRP A 129 14.32 0.89 -3.41
CA TRP A 129 14.77 -0.29 -4.17
C TRP A 129 13.63 -1.18 -4.63
N THR A 130 12.62 -1.44 -3.80
CA THR A 130 11.44 -2.20 -4.21
C THR A 130 10.65 -1.48 -5.31
N THR A 131 10.60 -0.15 -5.27
CA THR A 131 9.98 0.67 -6.33
C THR A 131 10.72 0.48 -7.66
N VAL A 132 12.06 0.47 -7.65
CA VAL A 132 12.85 0.15 -8.86
C VAL A 132 12.52 -1.25 -9.36
N SER A 133 12.49 -2.25 -8.48
CA SER A 133 12.14 -3.63 -8.87
C SER A 133 10.75 -3.74 -9.50
N ASN A 134 9.78 -2.96 -9.03
CA ASN A 134 8.45 -2.92 -9.63
C ASN A 134 8.47 -2.20 -10.99
N LEU A 135 9.17 -1.05 -11.10
CA LEU A 135 9.31 -0.29 -12.35
C LEU A 135 9.85 -1.15 -13.48
N VAL A 136 10.93 -1.90 -13.25
CA VAL A 136 11.52 -2.78 -14.26
C VAL A 136 10.58 -3.91 -14.70
N SER A 137 9.56 -4.24 -13.91
CA SER A 137 8.57 -5.26 -14.24
C SER A 137 7.36 -4.75 -15.03
N ILE A 138 7.10 -3.43 -14.99
CA ILE A 138 5.87 -2.82 -15.57
C ILE A 138 6.14 -1.74 -16.63
N LYS A 139 7.36 -1.22 -16.73
CA LYS A 139 7.75 -0.19 -17.71
C LYS A 139 8.60 -0.81 -18.82
N SER A 140 8.54 -0.21 -20.01
CA SER A 140 9.48 -0.58 -21.08
C SER A 140 10.88 -0.05 -20.74
N ASP A 141 11.92 -0.66 -21.30
CA ASP A 141 13.31 -0.21 -21.11
C ASP A 141 13.53 1.26 -21.52
N ALA A 142 12.77 1.75 -22.51
CA ALA A 142 12.82 3.14 -22.95
C ALA A 142 12.24 4.15 -21.94
N ASP A 143 11.46 3.68 -20.97
CA ASP A 143 10.80 4.50 -19.96
C ASP A 143 11.53 4.49 -18.60
N LEU A 144 12.72 3.87 -18.50
CA LEU A 144 13.54 3.71 -17.29
C LEU A 144 14.76 4.67 -17.25
#